data_AF-A0A8B7CR09-F1
#
_entry.id   AF-A0A8B7CR09-F1
#
_cell.length_a   1.000
_cell.length_b   1.000
_cell.length_c   1.000
_cell.angle_alpha   90.00
_cell.angle_beta   90.00
_cell.angle_gamma   90.00
#
_symmetry.space_group_name_H-M   'P 1'
#
loop_
_entity.id
_entity.type
_entity.pdbx_description
1 polymer ?
#
loop_
_entity_poly.entity_id
_entity_poly.type
_entity_poly.pdbx_seq_one_letter_code
_entity_poly.pdbx_strand_id
1 'polypeptide(L)'
;MLHRLLLPTYILLLCLPFPLPADAAVPLHSNSTHHPYAHPDPESVVREVQRQVESSRRRALLQAKEKDQSSCLTGNPIDDCWRCSGDWRSDRQRLADCGLGFGRDALGGKGGQIYVVTDSSDRDPVNPAPGTLRYGVIQEGPLWIVFAGDMTIRLNEELIVNSFKTIDGRGANVHIAGGACITLQYVSHIILHNLHIHHCVPAGEANVRSSPTHYGWRTRSDGDGVSIYGGRNIWVDHCSLSYCSDGLIDAIMGSTAITISNNHFSHHNEVMLLGHNDQYLLDIGMQVTIAFNHFGEALVQRMPRCRRGYIHIVNNDFTQWEMYAIGGSAEPTINSQGNRYTAPSDPNAKQVTKRVDTEEGDWTGWNWRTEGDIMVNGAFFVPSGAGLEATYAKAESLNPKSAALIDRLTMNAGVLGGPRDNDMGTGYSGVSNGGTGTTAYSGPGYGSLGMAFASGAPSPPSHCCSLLILCSSLLIALFSLLSLHPL
;
A
#
# COMPACT_ATOMS: atom_id res chain seq x y z
N MET A 1 -84.61 6.62 -46.18
CA MET A 1 -83.49 5.90 -46.82
C MET A 1 -82.21 6.66 -46.52
N LEU A 2 -81.13 5.93 -46.22
CA LEU A 2 -79.81 6.38 -45.75
C LEU A 2 -79.38 7.78 -46.22
N HIS A 3 -78.90 8.60 -45.27
CA HIS A 3 -77.69 9.42 -45.46
C HIS A 3 -76.98 9.60 -44.12
N ARG A 4 -75.73 9.11 -44.03
CA ARG A 4 -74.80 9.37 -42.93
C ARG A 4 -74.32 10.82 -43.05
N LEU A 5 -74.42 11.59 -41.98
CA LEU A 5 -73.75 12.87 -41.82
C LEU A 5 -72.95 12.84 -40.52
N LEU A 6 -71.64 13.09 -40.69
CA LEU A 6 -70.63 13.24 -39.65
C LEU A 6 -70.83 14.58 -38.92
N LEU A 7 -70.73 14.57 -37.59
CA LEU A 7 -70.52 15.78 -36.79
C LEU A 7 -69.35 15.51 -35.81
N PRO A 8 -68.34 16.40 -35.75
CA PRO A 8 -67.18 16.25 -34.89
C PRO A 8 -67.49 16.65 -33.44
N THR A 9 -67.15 15.77 -32.51
CA THR A 9 -67.17 16.04 -31.06
C THR A 9 -66.00 16.94 -30.68
N TYR A 10 -66.30 18.17 -30.27
CA TYR A 10 -65.37 19.05 -29.58
C TYR A 10 -65.39 18.73 -28.07
N ILE A 11 -64.27 18.26 -27.53
CA ILE A 11 -64.08 18.10 -26.08
C ILE A 11 -63.52 19.40 -25.52
N LEU A 12 -64.34 20.09 -24.72
CA LEU A 12 -63.98 21.28 -23.96
C LEU A 12 -63.26 20.83 -22.66
N LEU A 13 -61.94 20.93 -22.61
CA LEU A 13 -61.15 20.66 -21.39
C LEU A 13 -61.22 21.89 -20.46
N LEU A 14 -62.16 21.85 -19.52
CA LEU A 14 -62.23 22.77 -18.37
C LEU A 14 -61.11 22.44 -17.38
N CYS A 15 -60.11 23.33 -17.30
CA CYS A 15 -59.09 23.30 -16.25
C CYS A 15 -59.70 23.81 -14.93
N LEU A 16 -59.79 22.94 -13.92
CA LEU A 16 -60.04 23.31 -12.53
C LEU A 16 -58.76 23.07 -11.72
N PRO A 17 -58.27 24.03 -10.91
CA PRO A 17 -57.08 23.85 -10.11
C PRO A 17 -57.42 23.02 -8.86
N PHE A 18 -56.93 21.80 -8.78
CA PHE A 18 -56.89 21.06 -7.52
C PHE A 18 -55.59 21.43 -6.77
N PRO A 19 -55.63 21.78 -5.47
CA PRO A 19 -54.44 21.96 -4.68
C PRO A 19 -53.82 20.60 -4.39
N LEU A 20 -52.60 20.37 -4.87
CA LEU A 20 -51.79 19.22 -4.48
C LEU A 20 -51.37 19.40 -3.01
N PRO A 21 -51.39 18.33 -2.19
CA PRO A 21 -50.85 18.40 -0.83
C PRO A 21 -49.35 18.71 -0.91
N ALA A 22 -48.89 19.56 0.00
CA ALA A 22 -47.48 19.91 0.14
C ALA A 22 -46.64 18.64 0.28
N ASP A 23 -45.91 18.30 -0.79
CA ASP A 23 -44.79 17.39 -0.69
C ASP A 23 -43.86 17.98 0.36
N ALA A 24 -43.63 17.21 1.43
CA ALA A 24 -42.53 17.43 2.32
C ALA A 24 -41.28 17.44 1.44
N ALA A 25 -40.69 18.62 1.27
CA ALA A 25 -39.36 18.76 0.72
C ALA A 25 -38.42 18.01 1.67
N VAL A 26 -38.20 16.73 1.38
CA VAL A 26 -37.04 16.01 1.87
C VAL A 26 -35.86 16.81 1.33
N PRO A 27 -34.99 17.38 2.18
CA PRO A 27 -33.75 17.92 1.69
C PRO A 27 -33.05 16.76 0.99
N LEU A 28 -32.80 16.89 -0.32
CA LEU A 28 -31.79 16.08 -0.97
C LEU A 28 -30.47 16.40 -0.28
N HIS A 29 -30.18 15.69 0.81
CA HIS A 29 -28.82 15.47 1.24
C HIS A 29 -28.15 14.76 0.07
N SER A 30 -27.35 15.51 -0.68
CA SER A 30 -26.33 14.96 -1.56
C SER A 30 -25.27 14.28 -0.71
N ASN A 31 -25.62 13.13 -0.12
CA ASN A 31 -24.69 12.18 0.46
C ASN A 31 -24.00 11.45 -0.70
N SER A 32 -23.21 12.18 -1.49
CA SER A 32 -22.25 11.56 -2.39
C SER A 32 -21.05 11.15 -1.53
N THR A 33 -21.18 10.02 -0.82
CA THR A 33 -20.07 9.27 -0.22
C THR A 33 -19.16 8.64 -1.27
N HIS A 34 -19.35 8.96 -2.54
CA HIS A 34 -18.55 8.45 -3.64
C HIS A 34 -17.23 9.23 -3.70
N HIS A 35 -16.18 8.66 -3.09
CA HIS A 35 -14.83 9.08 -3.43
C HIS A 35 -14.63 8.84 -4.94
N PRO A 36 -14.31 9.87 -5.74
CA PRO A 36 -14.42 9.81 -7.21
C PRO A 36 -13.47 8.78 -7.85
N TYR A 37 -12.47 8.33 -7.10
CA TYR A 37 -11.45 7.38 -7.55
C TYR A 37 -11.54 6.00 -6.90
N ALA A 38 -12.44 5.82 -5.93
CA ALA A 38 -12.66 4.52 -5.33
C ALA A 38 -13.47 3.64 -6.29
N HIS A 39 -13.09 2.37 -6.42
CA HIS A 39 -13.86 1.42 -7.19
C HIS A 39 -15.24 1.21 -6.52
N PRO A 40 -16.35 1.32 -7.27
CA PRO A 40 -17.69 1.28 -6.69
C PRO A 40 -18.07 -0.09 -6.10
N ASP A 41 -17.46 -1.17 -6.61
CA ASP A 41 -17.60 -2.53 -6.07
C ASP A 41 -16.21 -3.09 -5.68
N PRO A 42 -15.68 -2.79 -4.48
CA PRO A 42 -14.37 -3.29 -4.06
C PRO A 42 -14.29 -4.82 -3.97
N GLU A 43 -15.42 -5.49 -3.67
CA GLU A 43 -15.49 -6.95 -3.62
C GLU A 43 -15.26 -7.59 -5.00
N SER A 44 -15.65 -6.92 -6.10
CA SER A 44 -15.33 -7.40 -7.46
C SER A 44 -13.83 -7.44 -7.73
N VAL A 45 -13.08 -6.48 -7.20
CA VAL A 45 -11.62 -6.41 -7.32
C VAL A 45 -10.98 -7.56 -6.53
N VAL A 46 -11.46 -7.83 -5.31
CA VAL A 46 -11.04 -9.00 -4.52
C VAL A 46 -11.26 -10.30 -5.29
N ARG A 47 -12.45 -10.51 -5.86
CA ARG A 47 -12.78 -11.70 -6.67
C ARG A 47 -11.91 -11.81 -7.92
N GLU A 48 -11.56 -10.70 -8.57
CA GLU A 48 -10.63 -10.68 -9.71
C GLU A 48 -9.25 -11.16 -9.29
N VAL A 49 -8.70 -10.63 -8.19
CA VAL A 49 -7.40 -11.06 -7.65
C VAL A 49 -7.37 -12.56 -7.40
N GLN A 50 -8.40 -13.10 -6.75
CA GLN A 50 -8.51 -14.54 -6.50
C GLN A 50 -8.51 -15.36 -7.80
N ARG A 51 -9.26 -14.91 -8.82
CA ARG A 51 -9.33 -15.58 -10.12
C ARG A 51 -7.98 -15.57 -10.84
N GLN A 52 -7.24 -14.46 -10.79
CA GLN A 52 -5.92 -14.36 -11.41
C GLN A 52 -4.88 -15.25 -10.73
N VAL A 53 -4.87 -15.29 -9.40
CA VAL A 53 -4.00 -16.20 -8.62
C VAL A 53 -4.32 -17.66 -8.96
N GLU A 54 -5.58 -18.06 -8.95
CA GLU A 54 -5.97 -19.43 -9.26
C GLU A 54 -5.62 -19.82 -10.70
N SER A 55 -5.78 -18.90 -11.66
CA SER A 55 -5.39 -19.09 -13.06
C SER A 55 -3.87 -19.30 -13.20
N SER A 56 -3.06 -18.41 -12.62
CA SER A 56 -1.60 -18.51 -12.63
C SER A 56 -1.12 -19.80 -11.94
N ARG A 57 -1.69 -20.15 -10.78
CA ARG A 57 -1.41 -21.41 -10.09
C ARG A 57 -1.71 -22.65 -10.94
N ARG A 58 -2.86 -22.69 -11.62
CA ARG A 58 -3.21 -23.80 -12.52
C ARG A 58 -2.21 -23.94 -13.66
N ARG A 59 -1.80 -22.83 -14.28
CA ARG A 59 -0.77 -22.83 -15.34
C ARG A 59 0.56 -23.36 -14.80
N ALA A 60 0.99 -22.89 -13.64
CA ALA A 60 2.23 -23.34 -12.99
C ALA A 60 2.22 -24.85 -12.65
N LEU A 61 1.07 -25.40 -12.23
CA LEU A 61 0.91 -26.83 -11.95
C LEU A 61 0.87 -27.69 -13.22
N LEU A 62 0.26 -27.20 -14.30
CA LEU A 62 0.24 -27.92 -15.58
C LEU A 62 1.65 -28.01 -16.17
N GLN A 63 2.41 -26.90 -16.16
CA GLN A 63 3.78 -26.89 -16.67
C GLN A 63 4.72 -27.79 -15.84
N ALA A 64 4.53 -27.85 -14.51
CA ALA A 64 5.32 -28.74 -13.66
C ALA A 64 5.08 -30.25 -13.92
N LYS A 65 3.95 -30.63 -14.55
CA LYS A 65 3.65 -32.03 -14.91
C LYS A 65 4.26 -32.44 -16.25
N GLU A 66 4.54 -31.48 -17.12
CA GLU A 66 5.24 -31.70 -18.38
C GLU A 66 6.74 -31.85 -18.09
N LYS A 67 7.15 -33.09 -17.81
CA LYS A 67 8.54 -33.47 -17.45
C LYS A 67 9.53 -33.13 -18.58
N ASP A 68 10.06 -31.90 -18.62
CA ASP A 68 11.43 -31.59 -19.08
C ASP A 68 11.82 -30.10 -19.08
N GLN A 69 11.05 -29.19 -18.47
CA GLN A 69 11.44 -27.77 -18.39
C GLN A 69 11.34 -27.22 -16.98
N SER A 70 12.36 -26.49 -16.54
CA SER A 70 12.26 -25.60 -15.37
C SER A 70 11.13 -24.60 -15.63
N SER A 71 10.00 -24.78 -14.96
CA SER A 71 8.84 -23.90 -15.09
C SER A 71 9.21 -22.50 -14.59
N CYS A 72 9.16 -21.50 -15.47
CA CYS A 72 9.27 -20.09 -15.08
C CYS A 72 8.12 -19.68 -14.15
N LEU A 73 6.93 -20.27 -14.36
CA LEU A 73 5.72 -19.91 -13.63
C LEU A 73 5.83 -20.30 -12.16
N THR A 74 5.55 -19.34 -11.29
CA THR A 74 5.56 -19.48 -9.83
C THR A 74 4.15 -19.67 -9.28
N GLY A 75 3.11 -19.26 -10.02
CA GLY A 75 1.75 -19.14 -9.49
C GLY A 75 1.45 -17.73 -8.94
N ASN A 76 2.45 -16.85 -8.88
CA ASN A 76 2.27 -15.44 -8.61
C ASN A 76 1.93 -14.73 -9.94
N PRO A 77 0.69 -14.21 -10.11
CA PRO A 77 0.25 -13.67 -11.39
C PRO A 77 1.00 -12.40 -11.82
N ILE A 78 1.56 -11.64 -10.88
CA ILE A 78 2.35 -10.43 -11.18
C ILE A 78 3.66 -10.85 -11.85
N ASP A 79 4.45 -11.67 -11.16
CA ASP A 79 5.75 -12.16 -11.65
C ASP A 79 5.59 -12.96 -12.93
N ASP A 80 4.63 -13.88 -12.97
CA ASP A 80 4.35 -14.74 -14.13
C ASP A 80 3.97 -13.94 -15.38
N CYS A 81 3.43 -12.72 -15.23
CA CYS A 81 2.97 -11.89 -16.34
C CYS A 81 4.12 -11.26 -17.14
N TRP A 82 5.19 -10.81 -16.46
CA TRP A 82 6.32 -10.15 -17.12
C TRP A 82 7.60 -10.97 -17.11
N ARG A 83 7.94 -11.70 -16.03
CA ARG A 83 9.18 -12.49 -15.95
C ARG A 83 9.19 -13.67 -16.92
N CYS A 84 8.01 -14.24 -17.18
CA CYS A 84 7.87 -15.42 -18.03
C CYS A 84 7.52 -15.13 -19.49
N SER A 85 7.53 -13.87 -19.91
CA SER A 85 7.17 -13.51 -21.28
C SER A 85 8.34 -13.20 -22.22
N GLY A 86 9.58 -13.23 -21.73
CA GLY A 86 10.78 -12.93 -22.52
C GLY A 86 11.82 -12.20 -21.70
N ASP A 87 12.86 -11.69 -22.38
CA ASP A 87 13.87 -10.85 -21.71
C ASP A 87 13.28 -9.48 -21.36
N TRP A 88 13.03 -9.28 -20.07
CA TRP A 88 12.49 -8.05 -19.51
C TRP A 88 13.33 -6.81 -19.88
N ARG A 89 14.62 -6.96 -20.20
CA ARG A 89 15.47 -5.84 -20.62
C ARG A 89 15.03 -5.25 -21.95
N SER A 90 14.53 -6.09 -22.85
CA SER A 90 14.05 -5.70 -24.18
C SER A 90 12.65 -5.10 -24.17
N ASP A 91 11.86 -5.39 -23.13
CA ASP A 91 10.48 -4.91 -22.95
C ASP A 91 10.23 -4.51 -21.49
N ARG A 92 11.00 -3.51 -21.00
CA ARG A 92 10.94 -3.08 -19.60
C ARG A 92 9.56 -2.62 -19.19
N GLN A 93 8.88 -1.90 -20.09
CA GLN A 93 7.62 -1.22 -19.79
C GLN A 93 6.42 -2.18 -19.68
N ARG A 94 6.55 -3.42 -20.15
CA ARG A 94 5.56 -4.48 -19.93
C ARG A 94 5.19 -4.70 -18.47
N LEU A 95 6.11 -4.43 -17.54
CA LEU A 95 5.83 -4.51 -16.11
C LEU A 95 4.52 -3.77 -15.74
N ALA A 96 4.28 -2.59 -16.33
CA ALA A 96 3.10 -1.78 -16.05
C ALA A 96 1.76 -2.42 -16.51
N ASP A 97 1.79 -3.50 -17.29
CA ASP A 97 0.60 -4.29 -17.65
C ASP A 97 0.29 -5.42 -16.66
N CYS A 98 1.18 -5.64 -15.69
CA CYS A 98 1.11 -6.76 -14.76
C CYS A 98 0.63 -6.36 -13.36
N GLY A 99 0.15 -5.13 -13.22
CA GLY A 99 -0.46 -4.64 -11.98
C GLY A 99 -1.69 -5.47 -11.58
N LEU A 100 -1.87 -5.65 -10.27
CA LEU A 100 -2.95 -6.45 -9.68
C LEU A 100 -3.74 -5.62 -8.67
N GLY A 101 -4.99 -6.01 -8.38
CA GLY A 101 -5.74 -5.44 -7.27
C GLY A 101 -6.22 -4.01 -7.51
N PHE A 102 -6.23 -3.20 -6.45
CA PHE A 102 -6.71 -1.81 -6.53
C PHE A 102 -5.75 -0.88 -7.28
N GLY A 103 -4.44 -1.10 -7.20
CA GLY A 103 -3.42 -0.33 -7.92
C GLY A 103 -3.11 -0.84 -9.34
N ARG A 104 -3.90 -1.76 -9.90
CA ARG A 104 -3.66 -2.36 -11.23
C ARG A 104 -3.56 -1.35 -12.38
N ASP A 105 -4.20 -0.18 -12.22
CA ASP A 105 -4.23 0.88 -13.24
C ASP A 105 -3.06 1.88 -13.08
N ALA A 106 -2.08 1.59 -12.23
CA ALA A 106 -0.84 2.34 -12.12
C ALA A 106 0.01 2.18 -13.39
N LEU A 107 -0.13 3.11 -14.33
CA LEU A 107 0.61 3.11 -15.59
C LEU A 107 2.10 3.44 -15.43
N GLY A 108 2.47 4.11 -14.33
CA GLY A 108 3.82 4.63 -14.14
C GLY A 108 4.25 5.52 -15.30
N GLY A 109 5.47 5.30 -15.78
CA GLY A 109 6.06 5.95 -16.94
C GLY A 109 5.80 5.28 -18.28
N LYS A 110 4.86 4.33 -18.38
CA LYS A 110 4.59 3.57 -19.61
C LYS A 110 4.27 4.50 -20.79
N GLY A 111 4.83 4.21 -21.95
CA GLY A 111 4.73 5.04 -23.16
C GLY A 111 5.66 6.27 -23.16
N GLY A 112 6.29 6.55 -22.02
CA GLY A 112 7.30 7.59 -21.87
C GLY A 112 8.68 7.18 -22.36
N GLN A 113 9.58 8.16 -22.44
CA GLN A 113 10.99 7.91 -22.73
C GLN A 113 11.67 7.24 -21.53
N ILE A 114 12.73 6.48 -21.82
CA ILE A 114 13.62 5.95 -20.78
C ILE A 114 14.54 7.10 -20.34
N TYR A 115 14.54 7.39 -19.05
CA TYR A 115 15.48 8.32 -18.43
C TYR A 115 16.49 7.51 -17.62
N VAL A 116 17.79 7.68 -17.90
CA VAL A 116 18.86 6.95 -17.21
C VAL A 116 19.49 7.85 -16.16
N VAL A 117 19.39 7.47 -14.90
CA VAL A 117 20.14 8.08 -13.80
C VAL A 117 21.60 7.66 -13.93
N THR A 118 22.48 8.65 -14.02
CA THR A 118 23.94 8.50 -14.16
C THR A 118 24.70 9.16 -13.00
N ASP A 119 24.04 10.01 -12.22
CA ASP A 119 24.60 10.71 -11.07
C ASP A 119 23.75 10.42 -9.82
N SER A 120 24.36 9.84 -8.79
CA SER A 120 23.71 9.51 -7.54
C SER A 120 23.62 10.67 -6.54
N SER A 121 24.14 11.86 -6.90
CA SER A 121 24.16 13.02 -6.03
C SER A 121 22.81 13.76 -5.98
N ASP A 122 22.56 14.44 -4.85
CA ASP A 122 21.35 15.24 -4.60
C ASP A 122 21.70 16.61 -3.99
N ARG A 123 22.64 17.33 -4.63
CA ARG A 123 23.28 18.52 -4.03
C ARG A 123 22.36 19.72 -3.86
N ASP A 124 21.44 19.92 -4.81
CA ASP A 124 20.52 21.06 -4.82
C ASP A 124 19.08 20.56 -5.02
N PRO A 125 18.27 20.51 -3.94
CA PRO A 125 16.86 20.13 -3.98
C PRO A 125 15.98 21.06 -4.83
N VAL A 126 16.44 22.29 -5.10
CA VAL A 126 15.76 23.30 -5.92
C VAL A 126 16.23 23.27 -7.37
N ASN A 127 17.49 22.96 -7.66
CA ASN A 127 18.01 22.93 -9.03
C ASN A 127 18.75 21.61 -9.32
N PRO A 128 18.02 20.48 -9.40
CA PRO A 128 18.65 19.19 -9.64
C PRO A 128 19.32 19.16 -11.03
N ALA A 129 20.52 18.60 -11.10
CA ALA A 129 21.26 18.47 -12.36
C ALA A 129 20.68 17.34 -13.24
N PRO A 130 20.63 17.49 -14.57
CA PRO A 130 20.36 16.37 -15.48
C PRO A 130 21.31 15.19 -15.21
N GLY A 131 20.78 13.97 -15.24
CA GLY A 131 21.48 12.74 -14.84
C GLY A 131 21.17 12.29 -13.41
N THR A 132 20.62 13.16 -12.55
CA THR A 132 20.22 12.81 -11.18
C THR A 132 18.81 12.24 -11.11
N LEU A 133 18.54 11.43 -10.08
CA LEU A 133 17.19 10.91 -9.82
C LEU A 133 16.18 12.04 -9.62
N ARG A 134 16.53 13.08 -8.83
CA ARG A 134 15.65 14.23 -8.57
C ARG A 134 15.26 14.94 -9.86
N TYR A 135 16.18 15.13 -10.80
CA TYR A 135 15.85 15.72 -12.09
C TYR A 135 14.83 14.87 -12.85
N GLY A 136 15.01 13.55 -12.89
CA GLY A 136 14.11 12.64 -13.62
C GLY A 136 12.68 12.63 -13.07
N VAL A 137 12.52 12.52 -11.74
CA VAL A 137 11.20 12.33 -11.13
C VAL A 137 10.29 13.55 -11.19
N ILE A 138 10.85 14.76 -11.31
CA ILE A 138 10.05 15.99 -11.36
C ILE A 138 9.54 16.32 -12.77
N GLN A 139 10.08 15.69 -13.82
CA GLN A 139 9.73 16.07 -15.20
C GLN A 139 8.25 15.92 -15.48
N GLU A 140 7.75 16.71 -16.43
CA GLU A 140 6.37 16.58 -16.90
C GLU A 140 6.20 15.35 -17.79
N GLY A 141 5.00 14.76 -17.74
CA GLY A 141 4.62 13.62 -18.56
C GLY A 141 5.30 12.28 -18.17
N PRO A 142 5.02 11.20 -18.91
CA PRO A 142 5.49 9.87 -18.57
C PRO A 142 7.01 9.71 -18.71
N LEU A 143 7.68 9.19 -17.67
CA LEU A 143 9.09 8.76 -17.75
C LEU A 143 9.32 7.41 -17.07
N TRP A 144 10.02 6.53 -17.77
CA TRP A 144 10.52 5.26 -17.23
C TRP A 144 11.97 5.45 -16.78
N ILE A 145 12.16 5.66 -15.47
CA ILE A 145 13.45 5.98 -14.88
C ILE A 145 14.19 4.68 -14.55
N VAL A 146 15.40 4.53 -15.07
CA VAL A 146 16.31 3.40 -14.84
C VAL A 146 17.67 3.92 -14.37
N PHE A 147 18.58 3.01 -13.99
CA PHE A 147 19.88 3.36 -13.43
C PHE A 147 21.01 2.79 -14.30
N ALA A 148 22.07 3.57 -14.51
CA ALA A 148 23.22 3.16 -15.33
C ALA A 148 24.06 2.03 -14.68
N GLY A 149 23.92 1.84 -13.38
CA GLY A 149 24.62 0.83 -12.58
C GLY A 149 24.22 0.94 -11.11
N ASP A 150 24.91 0.21 -10.25
CA ASP A 150 24.68 0.21 -8.81
C ASP A 150 24.87 1.61 -8.21
N MET A 151 23.95 2.05 -7.37
CA MET A 151 23.96 3.39 -6.78
C MET A 151 23.43 3.38 -5.36
N THR A 152 24.07 4.17 -4.50
CA THR A 152 23.49 4.61 -3.23
C THR A 152 23.19 6.09 -3.31
N ILE A 153 21.92 6.44 -3.28
CA ILE A 153 21.39 7.79 -3.41
C ILE A 153 20.98 8.25 -2.01
N ARG A 154 21.75 9.18 -1.46
CA ARG A 154 21.40 9.88 -0.23
C ARG A 154 20.71 11.19 -0.61
N LEU A 155 19.40 11.25 -0.38
CA LEU A 155 18.62 12.47 -0.63
C LEU A 155 18.80 13.46 0.52
N ASN A 156 19.06 14.72 0.19
CA ASN A 156 19.19 15.77 1.20
C ASN A 156 17.83 16.25 1.71
N GLU A 157 16.81 16.19 0.85
CA GLU A 157 15.43 16.55 1.13
C GLU A 157 14.48 15.52 0.54
N GLU A 158 13.21 15.51 0.95
CA GLU A 158 12.20 14.59 0.38
C GLU A 158 12.23 14.60 -1.15
N LEU A 159 12.23 13.41 -1.76
CA LEU A 159 12.13 13.26 -3.20
C LEU A 159 10.66 13.38 -3.62
N ILE A 160 10.24 14.59 -3.97
CA ILE A 160 8.90 14.83 -4.49
C ILE A 160 8.82 14.30 -5.93
N VAL A 161 7.98 13.30 -6.15
CA VAL A 161 7.80 12.64 -7.45
C VAL A 161 6.57 13.20 -8.15
N ASN A 162 6.70 13.63 -9.41
CA ASN A 162 5.57 14.08 -10.24
C ASN A 162 4.80 12.87 -10.82
N SER A 163 3.58 13.06 -11.32
CA SER A 163 2.73 11.98 -11.88
C SER A 163 3.38 11.27 -13.08
N PHE A 164 2.91 10.06 -13.38
CA PHE A 164 3.37 9.23 -14.52
C PHE A 164 4.86 8.91 -14.48
N LYS A 165 5.31 8.31 -13.38
CA LYS A 165 6.71 7.90 -13.20
C LYS A 165 6.81 6.43 -12.84
N THR A 166 7.73 5.74 -13.50
CA THR A 166 8.24 4.48 -12.99
C THR A 166 9.66 4.72 -12.52
N ILE A 167 9.98 4.35 -11.28
CA ILE A 167 11.37 4.23 -10.80
C ILE A 167 11.69 2.73 -10.77
N ASP A 168 12.45 2.27 -11.76
CA ASP A 168 12.73 0.86 -12.03
C ASP A 168 14.20 0.55 -11.75
N GLY A 169 14.47 -0.06 -10.60
CA GLY A 169 15.81 -0.48 -10.19
C GLY A 169 16.30 -1.77 -10.85
N ARG A 170 15.55 -2.41 -11.76
CA ARG A 170 15.98 -3.69 -12.35
C ARG A 170 17.27 -3.52 -13.16
N GLY A 171 18.22 -4.41 -12.87
CA GLY A 171 19.53 -4.46 -13.52
C GLY A 171 20.63 -3.69 -12.79
N ALA A 172 20.33 -3.09 -11.64
CA ALA A 172 21.27 -2.42 -10.77
C ALA A 172 20.89 -2.64 -9.30
N ASN A 173 21.86 -2.59 -8.40
CA ASN A 173 21.61 -2.52 -6.96
C ASN A 173 21.43 -1.05 -6.53
N VAL A 174 20.18 -0.63 -6.36
CA VAL A 174 19.82 0.78 -6.11
C VAL A 174 19.29 0.95 -4.70
N HIS A 175 20.03 1.73 -3.91
CA HIS A 175 19.68 2.11 -2.55
C HIS A 175 19.26 3.58 -2.50
N ILE A 176 18.08 3.86 -1.96
CA ILE A 176 17.65 5.20 -1.51
C ILE A 176 17.77 5.17 0.01
N ALA A 177 18.83 5.79 0.54
CA ALA A 177 19.21 5.52 1.91
C ALA A 177 20.01 6.61 2.62
N GLY A 178 19.86 6.63 3.95
CA GLY A 178 20.65 7.44 4.88
C GLY A 178 20.25 8.93 4.93
N GLY A 179 19.32 9.37 4.09
CA GLY A 179 18.80 10.75 4.06
C GLY A 179 17.28 10.76 4.09
N ALA A 180 16.67 11.77 3.50
CA ALA A 180 15.24 11.73 3.22
C ALA A 180 14.92 10.62 2.21
N CYS A 181 13.63 10.34 2.01
CA CYS A 181 13.17 9.32 1.06
C CYS A 181 12.02 9.83 0.17
N ILE A 182 11.09 8.97 -0.22
CA ILE A 182 10.17 9.22 -1.34
C ILE A 182 8.84 9.81 -0.82
N THR A 183 8.39 10.90 -1.44
CA THR A 183 7.09 11.51 -1.14
C THR A 183 6.26 11.65 -2.41
N LEU A 184 5.11 10.98 -2.44
CA LEU A 184 4.12 10.98 -3.52
C LEU A 184 2.93 11.86 -3.09
N GLN A 185 3.05 13.17 -3.30
CA GLN A 185 2.06 14.13 -2.84
C GLN A 185 1.14 14.61 -3.97
N TYR A 186 -0.16 14.29 -3.87
CA TYR A 186 -1.22 14.67 -4.82
C TYR A 186 -0.93 14.25 -6.28
N VAL A 187 -0.28 13.10 -6.46
CA VAL A 187 0.10 12.57 -7.77
C VAL A 187 -0.61 11.26 -8.10
N SER A 188 -0.53 10.87 -9.36
CA SER A 188 -1.10 9.62 -9.83
C SER A 188 -0.24 8.86 -10.83
N HIS A 189 -0.50 7.56 -10.96
CA HIS A 189 0.18 6.66 -11.88
C HIS A 189 1.68 6.61 -11.59
N ILE A 190 2.04 6.09 -10.41
CA ILE A 190 3.43 5.89 -9.99
C ILE A 190 3.69 4.39 -9.82
N ILE A 191 4.82 3.93 -10.32
CA ILE A 191 5.35 2.59 -10.03
C ILE A 191 6.72 2.76 -9.36
N LEU A 192 6.88 2.24 -8.15
CA LEU A 192 8.16 2.08 -7.47
C LEU A 192 8.52 0.61 -7.53
N HIS A 193 9.60 0.26 -8.24
CA HIS A 193 9.91 -1.13 -8.50
C HIS A 193 11.40 -1.45 -8.33
N ASN A 194 11.69 -2.53 -7.61
CA ASN A 194 13.05 -3.07 -7.45
C ASN A 194 14.05 -2.14 -6.74
N LEU A 195 13.64 -1.51 -5.63
CA LEU A 195 14.45 -0.54 -4.88
C LEU A 195 14.74 -1.02 -3.45
N HIS A 196 15.95 -0.75 -2.95
CA HIS A 196 16.25 -0.77 -1.52
C HIS A 196 15.94 0.60 -0.92
N ILE A 197 15.02 0.67 0.04
CA ILE A 197 14.62 1.91 0.71
C ILE A 197 14.84 1.72 2.21
N HIS A 198 15.83 2.39 2.79
CA HIS A 198 16.15 2.16 4.20
C HIS A 198 16.94 3.28 4.85
N HIS A 199 16.96 3.32 6.18
CA HIS A 199 17.68 4.36 6.92
C HIS A 199 17.19 5.77 6.53
N CYS A 200 15.89 5.89 6.24
CA CYS A 200 15.25 7.16 5.98
C CYS A 200 15.18 7.98 7.26
N VAL A 201 15.54 9.25 7.19
CA VAL A 201 15.59 10.17 8.32
C VAL A 201 14.82 11.46 8.02
N PRO A 202 14.29 12.14 9.05
CA PRO A 202 13.72 13.47 8.92
C PRO A 202 14.61 14.43 8.15
N ALA A 203 14.04 15.14 7.18
CA ALA A 203 14.64 16.26 6.46
C ALA A 203 13.59 17.37 6.28
N GLY A 204 13.97 18.55 5.81
CA GLY A 204 13.04 19.64 5.57
C GLY A 204 13.58 20.97 6.09
N GLU A 205 12.67 21.92 6.30
CA GLU A 205 13.01 23.33 6.50
C GLU A 205 13.82 23.88 5.32
N ALA A 206 13.40 23.50 4.12
CA ALA A 206 14.07 23.80 2.87
C ALA A 206 13.07 23.98 1.72
N ASN A 207 13.50 24.70 0.68
CA ASN A 207 12.77 24.72 -0.58
C ASN A 207 13.08 23.45 -1.38
N VAL A 208 12.04 22.80 -1.92
CA VAL A 208 12.18 21.56 -2.69
C VAL A 208 11.39 21.69 -4.00
N ARG A 209 12.03 21.32 -5.12
CA ARG A 209 11.39 21.30 -6.44
C ARG A 209 10.46 20.10 -6.60
N SER A 210 9.24 20.34 -7.09
CA SER A 210 8.23 19.31 -7.36
C SER A 210 7.89 19.17 -8.84
N SER A 211 8.18 20.18 -9.66
CA SER A 211 8.05 20.15 -11.12
C SER A 211 9.09 21.05 -11.79
N PRO A 212 9.25 21.06 -13.12
CA PRO A 212 10.20 21.95 -13.79
C PRO A 212 9.92 23.43 -13.53
N THR A 213 8.66 23.77 -13.22
CA THR A 213 8.19 25.15 -13.01
C THR A 213 7.87 25.50 -11.56
N HIS A 214 7.84 24.52 -10.65
CA HIS A 214 7.41 24.73 -9.27
C HIS A 214 8.39 24.15 -8.24
N TYR A 215 8.71 24.95 -7.23
CA TYR A 215 9.31 24.54 -5.97
C TYR A 215 8.63 25.29 -4.82
N GLY A 216 8.67 24.73 -3.62
CA GLY A 216 8.06 25.36 -2.45
C GLY A 216 8.73 24.93 -1.15
N TRP A 217 8.40 25.65 -0.07
CA TRP A 217 8.89 25.35 1.27
C TRP A 217 8.32 24.04 1.79
N ARG A 218 9.17 23.15 2.27
CA ARG A 218 8.82 21.90 2.95
C ARG A 218 9.20 22.02 4.42
N THR A 219 8.23 21.77 5.29
CA THR A 219 8.51 21.58 6.72
C THR A 219 9.22 20.25 6.94
N ARG A 220 9.72 20.05 8.15
CA ARG A 220 10.32 18.79 8.56
C ARG A 220 9.39 17.59 8.31
N SER A 221 9.91 16.58 7.62
CA SER A 221 9.29 15.26 7.40
C SER A 221 9.58 14.30 8.54
N ASP A 222 8.78 13.25 8.67
CA ASP A 222 8.89 12.26 9.76
C ASP A 222 10.01 11.24 9.51
N GLY A 223 10.43 11.07 8.25
CA GLY A 223 11.47 10.12 7.85
C GLY A 223 10.92 8.76 7.43
N ASP A 224 9.75 8.75 6.79
CA ASP A 224 9.16 7.57 6.16
C ASP A 224 9.99 7.06 4.97
N GLY A 225 9.87 5.76 4.68
CA GLY A 225 10.40 5.18 3.43
C GLY A 225 9.67 5.69 2.19
N VAL A 226 8.36 5.47 2.15
CA VAL A 226 7.47 5.94 1.07
C VAL A 226 6.24 6.59 1.70
N SER A 227 6.13 7.92 1.55
CA SER A 227 4.95 8.68 1.98
C SER A 227 4.02 8.94 0.80
N ILE A 228 2.77 8.49 0.89
CA ILE A 228 1.72 8.64 -0.14
C ILE A 228 0.63 9.54 0.44
N TYR A 229 0.57 10.77 -0.07
CA TYR A 229 -0.29 11.82 0.46
C TYR A 229 -1.29 12.25 -0.60
N GLY A 230 -2.56 11.84 -0.46
CA GLY A 230 -3.59 12.07 -1.47
C GLY A 230 -3.25 11.51 -2.86
N GLY A 231 -2.46 10.43 -2.91
CA GLY A 231 -2.00 9.78 -4.14
C GLY A 231 -2.99 8.75 -4.67
N ARG A 232 -2.98 8.49 -5.98
CA ARG A 232 -3.86 7.46 -6.58
C ARG A 232 -3.21 6.67 -7.71
N ASN A 233 -3.64 5.43 -7.92
CA ASN A 233 -3.04 4.53 -8.92
C ASN A 233 -1.53 4.38 -8.68
N ILE A 234 -1.18 3.88 -7.49
CA ILE A 234 0.20 3.72 -7.04
C ILE A 234 0.50 2.23 -6.88
N TRP A 235 1.67 1.83 -7.33
CA TRP A 235 2.14 0.45 -7.21
C TRP A 235 3.57 0.42 -6.64
N VAL A 236 3.73 -0.18 -5.46
CA VAL A 236 5.02 -0.43 -4.82
C VAL A 236 5.32 -1.93 -4.90
N ASP A 237 6.29 -2.30 -5.72
CA ASP A 237 6.54 -3.69 -6.11
C ASP A 237 8.01 -4.08 -5.99
N HIS A 238 8.30 -5.30 -5.52
CA HIS A 238 9.69 -5.81 -5.45
C HIS A 238 10.69 -4.89 -4.73
N CYS A 239 10.24 -4.11 -3.75
CA CYS A 239 11.11 -3.26 -2.95
C CYS A 239 11.54 -3.97 -1.66
N SER A 240 12.71 -3.61 -1.14
CA SER A 240 13.18 -4.02 0.19
C SER A 240 13.18 -2.81 1.12
N LEU A 241 12.36 -2.83 2.18
CA LEU A 241 12.15 -1.70 3.07
C LEU A 241 12.53 -2.04 4.53
N SER A 242 13.30 -1.17 5.18
CA SER A 242 13.77 -1.41 6.57
C SER A 242 14.34 -0.14 7.23
N TYR A 243 14.50 -0.16 8.56
CA TYR A 243 15.28 0.83 9.31
C TYR A 243 14.94 2.31 9.03
N CYS A 244 13.68 2.66 8.77
CA CYS A 244 13.30 4.06 8.62
C CYS A 244 13.10 4.71 10.01
N SER A 245 13.01 6.03 10.08
CA SER A 245 12.83 6.71 11.36
C SER A 245 11.39 6.64 11.86
N ASP A 246 10.41 6.69 10.95
CA ASP A 246 8.98 6.60 11.25
C ASP A 246 8.31 5.41 10.54
N GLY A 247 7.52 5.58 9.48
CA GLY A 247 6.90 4.51 8.70
C GLY A 247 7.79 3.89 7.61
N LEU A 248 7.55 2.64 7.17
CA LEU A 248 8.13 2.16 5.89
C LEU A 248 7.27 2.60 4.71
N ILE A 249 5.94 2.45 4.81
CA ILE A 249 4.97 2.92 3.82
C ILE A 249 3.77 3.53 4.52
N ASP A 250 3.54 4.82 4.29
CA ASP A 250 2.42 5.55 4.85
C ASP A 250 1.52 6.07 3.72
N ALA A 251 0.24 5.67 3.72
CA ALA A 251 -0.75 6.14 2.76
C ALA A 251 -1.89 6.84 3.50
N ILE A 252 -2.03 8.14 3.27
CA ILE A 252 -2.90 9.01 4.05
C ILE A 252 -3.63 10.02 3.16
N MET A 253 -4.53 10.80 3.75
CA MET A 253 -5.12 11.99 3.12
C MET A 253 -5.95 11.70 1.86
N GLY A 254 -6.76 10.63 1.90
CA GLY A 254 -7.63 10.24 0.78
C GLY A 254 -6.89 9.46 -0.31
N SER A 255 -5.69 8.93 -0.01
CA SER A 255 -4.96 8.07 -0.95
C SER A 255 -5.77 6.81 -1.25
N THR A 256 -5.79 6.36 -2.51
CA THR A 256 -6.60 5.21 -2.94
C THR A 256 -6.07 4.56 -4.20
N ALA A 257 -6.62 3.42 -4.61
CA ALA A 257 -6.15 2.65 -5.77
C ALA A 257 -4.65 2.32 -5.65
N ILE A 258 -4.28 1.64 -4.56
CA ILE A 258 -2.90 1.28 -4.24
C ILE A 258 -2.72 -0.23 -4.25
N THR A 259 -1.61 -0.70 -4.80
CA THR A 259 -1.13 -2.07 -4.63
C THR A 259 0.29 -2.06 -4.07
N ILE A 260 0.51 -2.88 -3.04
CA ILE A 260 1.82 -3.10 -2.41
C ILE A 260 2.09 -4.60 -2.55
N SER A 261 3.01 -4.97 -3.45
CA SER A 261 3.24 -6.38 -3.78
C SER A 261 4.69 -6.81 -3.86
N ASN A 262 4.95 -8.10 -3.64
CA ASN A 262 6.28 -8.70 -3.79
C ASN A 262 7.39 -7.98 -3.00
N ASN A 263 7.07 -7.21 -1.96
CA ASN A 263 8.06 -6.48 -1.19
C ASN A 263 8.59 -7.33 -0.05
N HIS A 264 9.79 -6.99 0.43
CA HIS A 264 10.36 -7.53 1.65
C HIS A 264 10.46 -6.43 2.71
N PHE A 265 9.80 -6.62 3.83
CA PHE A 265 9.85 -5.73 4.99
C PHE A 265 10.65 -6.40 6.10
N SER A 266 11.53 -5.65 6.77
CA SER A 266 12.28 -6.17 7.93
C SER A 266 12.79 -5.04 8.82
N HIS A 267 13.20 -5.38 10.05
CA HIS A 267 13.91 -4.51 10.99
C HIS A 267 13.27 -3.14 11.16
N HIS A 268 12.02 -3.14 11.62
CA HIS A 268 11.24 -1.91 11.73
C HIS A 268 10.05 -2.05 12.68
N ASN A 269 9.75 -1.00 13.44
CA ASN A 269 8.63 -1.02 14.39
C ASN A 269 7.30 -0.77 13.68
N GLU A 270 7.16 0.39 13.04
CA GLU A 270 5.92 0.89 12.47
C GLU A 270 5.89 0.68 10.95
N VAL A 271 5.52 -0.53 10.51
CA VAL A 271 5.75 -0.94 9.11
C VAL A 271 4.92 -0.16 8.11
N MET A 272 3.59 -0.16 8.26
CA MET A 272 2.70 0.39 7.25
C MET A 272 1.45 1.01 7.87
N LEU A 273 1.25 2.31 7.64
CA LEU A 273 0.07 3.04 8.07
C LEU A 273 -0.86 3.36 6.89
N LEU A 274 -2.12 2.94 6.98
CA LEU A 274 -3.15 3.22 5.98
C LEU A 274 -4.24 4.07 6.65
N GLY A 275 -4.18 5.39 6.45
CA GLY A 275 -5.00 6.39 7.11
C GLY A 275 -4.40 6.85 8.44
N HIS A 276 -4.29 8.17 8.65
CA HIS A 276 -3.56 8.77 9.78
C HIS A 276 -4.46 9.19 10.96
N ASN A 277 -5.72 9.54 10.68
CA ASN A 277 -6.62 10.16 11.65
C ASN A 277 -8.01 9.51 11.57
N ASP A 278 -8.51 9.03 12.70
CA ASP A 278 -9.81 8.36 12.86
C ASP A 278 -10.98 9.22 12.37
N GLN A 279 -10.85 10.55 12.40
CA GLN A 279 -11.88 11.51 12.01
C GLN A 279 -11.77 11.98 10.54
N TYR A 280 -10.74 11.56 9.81
CA TYR A 280 -10.53 12.01 8.44
C TYR A 280 -11.38 11.21 7.44
N LEU A 281 -12.58 11.71 7.15
CA LEU A 281 -13.60 10.98 6.40
C LEU A 281 -13.27 10.68 4.94
N LEU A 282 -12.34 11.42 4.31
CA LEU A 282 -11.94 11.12 2.93
C LEU A 282 -11.24 9.75 2.82
N ASP A 283 -10.64 9.23 3.91
CA ASP A 283 -10.05 7.89 3.94
C ASP A 283 -11.10 6.77 3.85
N ILE A 284 -12.41 7.06 3.94
CA ILE A 284 -13.47 6.08 3.60
C ILE A 284 -13.32 5.58 2.15
N GLY A 285 -12.81 6.44 1.26
CA GLY A 285 -12.54 6.10 -0.14
C GLY A 285 -11.24 5.34 -0.39
N MET A 286 -10.43 5.10 0.64
CA MET A 286 -9.15 4.40 0.51
C MET A 286 -9.38 2.94 0.14
N GLN A 287 -8.65 2.47 -0.88
CA GLN A 287 -8.70 1.07 -1.32
C GLN A 287 -7.28 0.58 -1.62
N VAL A 288 -6.84 -0.47 -0.90
CA VAL A 288 -5.45 -0.96 -0.94
C VAL A 288 -5.41 -2.48 -1.06
N THR A 289 -4.57 -3.00 -1.96
CA THR A 289 -4.23 -4.43 -2.05
C THR A 289 -2.80 -4.65 -1.54
N ILE A 290 -2.62 -5.55 -0.58
CA ILE A 290 -1.33 -5.97 -0.05
C ILE A 290 -1.17 -7.45 -0.42
N ALA A 291 -0.28 -7.77 -1.35
CA ALA A 291 -0.19 -9.13 -1.91
C ALA A 291 1.23 -9.65 -2.09
N PHE A 292 1.47 -10.93 -1.77
CA PHE A 292 2.76 -11.61 -2.03
C PHE A 292 3.98 -10.96 -1.38
N ASN A 293 3.79 -10.14 -0.35
CA ASN A 293 4.89 -9.58 0.42
C ASN A 293 5.42 -10.61 1.41
N HIS A 294 6.70 -10.47 1.76
CA HIS A 294 7.30 -11.15 2.91
C HIS A 294 7.53 -10.13 4.03
N PHE A 295 6.79 -10.31 5.13
CA PHE A 295 6.97 -9.57 6.39
C PHE A 295 7.92 -10.38 7.28
N GLY A 296 9.18 -9.99 7.22
CA GLY A 296 10.32 -10.75 7.72
C GLY A 296 10.80 -10.34 9.10
N GLU A 297 12.10 -10.56 9.32
CA GLU A 297 12.79 -10.43 10.61
C GLU A 297 12.60 -9.06 11.29
N ALA A 298 12.55 -9.08 12.63
CA ALA A 298 12.59 -7.89 13.49
C ALA A 298 11.52 -6.83 13.14
N LEU A 299 10.33 -7.28 12.75
CA LEU A 299 9.16 -6.43 12.64
C LEU A 299 8.36 -6.45 13.95
N VAL A 300 7.86 -5.28 14.36
CA VAL A 300 7.08 -5.19 15.62
C VAL A 300 5.58 -5.21 15.34
N GLN A 301 5.10 -4.32 14.46
CA GLN A 301 3.66 -4.10 14.25
C GLN A 301 3.30 -3.39 12.92
N ARG A 302 2.00 -3.14 12.72
CA ARG A 302 1.42 -2.37 11.61
C ARG A 302 1.67 -2.97 10.23
N MET A 303 1.29 -4.22 10.02
CA MET A 303 1.42 -4.95 8.76
C MET A 303 0.07 -5.37 8.16
N PRO A 304 -0.85 -4.44 7.85
CA PRO A 304 -0.84 -2.98 8.07
C PRO A 304 -1.52 -2.55 9.38
N ARG A 305 -1.45 -1.26 9.71
CA ARG A 305 -2.43 -0.58 10.59
C ARG A 305 -3.37 0.29 9.76
N CYS A 306 -4.67 -0.02 9.79
CA CYS A 306 -5.67 0.61 8.92
C CYS A 306 -6.63 1.52 9.67
N ARG A 307 -7.11 2.55 8.99
CA ARG A 307 -8.25 3.39 9.40
C ARG A 307 -9.16 3.62 8.22
N ARG A 308 -10.48 3.43 8.42
CA ARG A 308 -11.47 3.54 7.35
C ARG A 308 -11.11 2.64 6.15
N GLY A 309 -11.62 2.95 4.97
CA GLY A 309 -11.22 2.31 3.72
C GLY A 309 -11.49 0.80 3.62
N TYR A 310 -11.04 0.23 2.51
CA TYR A 310 -11.17 -1.17 2.16
C TYR A 310 -9.80 -1.78 1.82
N ILE A 311 -9.35 -2.74 2.61
CA ILE A 311 -8.01 -3.31 2.53
C ILE A 311 -8.11 -4.82 2.26
N HIS A 312 -7.47 -5.26 1.18
CA HIS A 312 -7.35 -6.66 0.80
C HIS A 312 -5.93 -7.16 1.03
N ILE A 313 -5.75 -8.07 1.99
CA ILE A 313 -4.46 -8.63 2.41
C ILE A 313 -4.43 -10.09 1.95
N VAL A 314 -3.64 -10.41 0.92
CA VAL A 314 -3.79 -11.68 0.21
C VAL A 314 -2.47 -12.37 -0.14
N ASN A 315 -2.34 -13.64 0.24
CA ASN A 315 -1.17 -14.48 -0.02
C ASN A 315 0.19 -13.85 0.37
N ASN A 316 0.25 -13.13 1.49
CA ASN A 316 1.49 -12.66 2.09
C ASN A 316 2.04 -13.70 3.07
N ASP A 317 3.34 -13.62 3.33
CA ASP A 317 4.01 -14.45 4.33
C ASP A 317 4.46 -13.58 5.51
N PHE A 318 3.85 -13.80 6.68
CA PHE A 318 4.18 -13.13 7.93
C PHE A 318 4.97 -14.10 8.80
N THR A 319 6.29 -13.93 8.81
CA THR A 319 7.19 -14.83 9.52
C THR A 319 7.57 -14.30 10.90
N GLN A 320 7.48 -12.99 11.14
CA GLN A 320 7.73 -12.37 12.44
C GLN A 320 6.80 -11.17 12.69
N TRP A 321 6.38 -11.02 13.95
CA TRP A 321 5.90 -9.78 14.56
C TRP A 321 6.17 -9.85 16.05
N GLU A 322 6.26 -8.71 16.74
CA GLU A 322 6.45 -8.69 18.21
C GLU A 322 5.16 -8.32 18.96
N MET A 323 4.27 -7.51 18.35
CA MET A 323 3.05 -7.05 19.02
C MET A 323 1.76 -7.55 18.35
N TYR A 324 1.59 -7.27 17.06
CA TYR A 324 0.50 -7.78 16.22
C TYR A 324 0.89 -7.67 14.75
N ALA A 325 0.25 -8.43 13.87
CA ALA A 325 0.44 -8.26 12.43
C ALA A 325 -0.51 -7.21 11.87
N ILE A 326 -1.81 -7.46 11.94
CA ILE A 326 -2.85 -6.61 11.33
C ILE A 326 -3.55 -5.80 12.42
N GLY A 327 -3.62 -4.49 12.28
CA GLY A 327 -4.32 -3.65 13.23
C GLY A 327 -5.17 -2.56 12.60
N GLY A 328 -5.92 -1.86 13.43
CA GLY A 328 -6.67 -0.71 12.97
C GLY A 328 -7.57 -0.07 14.02
N SER A 329 -8.05 1.12 13.68
CA SER A 329 -9.03 1.92 14.41
C SER A 329 -10.00 2.57 13.43
N ALA A 330 -11.14 3.08 13.89
CA ALA A 330 -12.12 3.79 13.05
C ALA A 330 -12.66 2.97 11.85
N GLU A 331 -13.12 1.75 12.11
CA GLU A 331 -13.92 0.94 11.17
C GLU A 331 -13.31 0.71 9.77
N PRO A 332 -12.09 0.16 9.66
CA PRO A 332 -11.58 -0.31 8.39
C PRO A 332 -12.25 -1.63 7.99
N THR A 333 -12.49 -1.83 6.70
CA THR A 333 -12.82 -3.15 6.16
C THR A 333 -11.54 -3.88 5.81
N ILE A 334 -11.31 -5.04 6.42
CA ILE A 334 -10.09 -5.85 6.24
C ILE A 334 -10.48 -7.25 5.78
N ASN A 335 -9.99 -7.63 4.60
CA ASN A 335 -10.15 -8.97 4.05
C ASN A 335 -8.79 -9.67 3.99
N SER A 336 -8.52 -10.56 4.95
CA SER A 336 -7.34 -11.43 4.98
C SER A 336 -7.64 -12.73 4.25
N GLN A 337 -6.88 -13.06 3.21
CA GLN A 337 -7.12 -14.24 2.40
C GLN A 337 -5.86 -15.00 2.00
N GLY A 338 -5.76 -16.26 2.40
CA GLY A 338 -4.67 -17.14 2.01
C GLY A 338 -3.28 -16.68 2.43
N ASN A 339 -3.14 -15.88 3.49
CA ASN A 339 -1.84 -15.51 4.05
C ASN A 339 -1.29 -16.63 4.96
N ARG A 340 0.00 -16.61 5.25
CA ARG A 340 0.59 -17.41 6.33
C ARG A 340 0.97 -16.51 7.49
N TYR A 341 0.53 -16.84 8.70
CA TYR A 341 0.88 -16.14 9.93
C TYR A 341 1.63 -17.09 10.87
N THR A 342 2.93 -16.87 11.03
CA THR A 342 3.77 -17.60 11.97
C THR A 342 3.97 -16.78 13.23
N ALA A 343 3.20 -17.10 14.28
CA ALA A 343 3.27 -16.32 15.51
C ALA A 343 4.64 -16.41 16.19
N PRO A 344 5.09 -15.33 16.86
CA PRO A 344 6.27 -15.36 17.71
C PRO A 344 6.09 -16.34 18.87
N SER A 345 7.19 -16.69 19.55
CA SER A 345 7.15 -17.60 20.70
C SER A 345 6.39 -17.03 21.90
N ASP A 346 6.31 -15.71 22.05
CA ASP A 346 5.58 -15.03 23.12
C ASP A 346 4.08 -15.42 23.10
N PRO A 347 3.53 -16.00 24.19
CA PRO A 347 2.11 -16.34 24.27
C PRO A 347 1.18 -15.11 24.20
N ASN A 348 1.66 -13.91 24.51
CA ASN A 348 0.86 -12.69 24.47
C ASN A 348 0.74 -12.08 23.07
N ALA A 349 1.54 -12.55 22.11
CA ALA A 349 1.59 -12.05 20.73
C ALA A 349 1.06 -13.07 19.70
N LYS A 350 0.21 -14.02 20.13
CA LYS A 350 -0.38 -15.03 19.24
C LYS A 350 -1.52 -14.50 18.38
N GLN A 351 -2.22 -13.48 18.85
CA GLN A 351 -3.32 -12.89 18.09
C GLN A 351 -2.76 -12.06 16.93
N VAL A 352 -3.14 -12.43 15.71
CA VAL A 352 -2.76 -11.74 14.47
C VAL A 352 -3.33 -10.31 14.45
N THR A 353 -4.54 -10.15 14.98
CA THR A 353 -5.34 -8.92 14.87
C THR A 353 -5.29 -8.05 16.13
N LYS A 354 -5.20 -6.73 15.97
CA LYS A 354 -5.32 -5.76 17.06
C LYS A 354 -6.26 -4.60 16.70
N ARG A 355 -7.41 -4.50 17.39
CA ARG A 355 -8.22 -3.28 17.37
C ARG A 355 -7.59 -2.31 18.35
N VAL A 356 -7.13 -1.16 17.85
CA VAL A 356 -6.31 -0.21 18.60
C VAL A 356 -7.23 0.79 19.29
N ASP A 357 -7.03 0.98 20.60
CA ASP A 357 -7.76 1.96 21.43
C ASP A 357 -9.30 1.91 21.29
N THR A 358 -9.85 0.70 21.07
CA THR A 358 -11.28 0.50 20.82
C THR A 358 -11.82 -0.66 21.66
N GLU A 359 -12.92 -0.43 22.38
CA GLU A 359 -13.59 -1.45 23.19
C GLU A 359 -14.36 -2.46 22.32
N GLU A 360 -14.57 -3.68 22.82
CA GLU A 360 -15.23 -4.76 22.07
C GLU A 360 -16.61 -4.39 21.54
N GLY A 361 -17.41 -3.66 22.33
CA GLY A 361 -18.73 -3.19 21.90
C GLY A 361 -18.70 -2.32 20.64
N ASP A 362 -17.62 -1.57 20.42
CA ASP A 362 -17.52 -0.56 19.37
C ASP A 362 -17.02 -1.12 18.03
N TRP A 363 -16.29 -2.25 18.04
CA TRP A 363 -15.72 -2.83 16.82
C TRP A 363 -16.41 -4.11 16.33
N THR A 364 -17.36 -4.68 17.08
CA THR A 364 -18.06 -5.91 16.67
C THR A 364 -18.71 -5.82 15.28
N GLY A 365 -19.15 -4.63 14.86
CA GLY A 365 -19.70 -4.35 13.54
C GLY A 365 -18.67 -4.19 12.41
N TRP A 366 -17.38 -4.02 12.74
CA TRP A 366 -16.33 -3.79 11.74
C TRP A 366 -16.07 -5.06 10.94
N ASN A 367 -15.98 -4.94 9.62
CA ASN A 367 -15.80 -6.09 8.73
C ASN A 367 -14.33 -6.54 8.68
N TRP A 368 -13.92 -7.41 9.59
CA TRP A 368 -12.58 -8.04 9.59
C TRP A 368 -12.74 -9.53 9.34
N ARG A 369 -12.33 -9.98 8.16
CA ARG A 369 -12.58 -11.32 7.65
C ARG A 369 -11.27 -12.06 7.40
N THR A 370 -11.30 -13.38 7.60
CA THR A 370 -10.20 -14.30 7.29
C THR A 370 -10.74 -15.46 6.46
N GLU A 371 -10.06 -15.82 5.37
CA GLU A 371 -10.44 -16.95 4.51
C GLU A 371 -9.21 -17.70 3.98
N GLY A 372 -9.08 -18.98 4.31
CA GLY A 372 -7.99 -19.83 3.81
C GLY A 372 -6.58 -19.46 4.31
N ASP A 373 -6.48 -18.61 5.33
CA ASP A 373 -5.23 -18.26 5.99
C ASP A 373 -4.64 -19.47 6.76
N ILE A 374 -3.31 -19.56 6.80
CA ILE A 374 -2.56 -20.59 7.50
C ILE A 374 -2.06 -20.00 8.81
N MET A 375 -2.51 -20.56 9.92
CA MET A 375 -2.09 -20.15 11.26
C MET A 375 -1.03 -21.12 11.80
N VAL A 376 0.17 -20.61 12.09
CA VAL A 376 1.33 -21.40 12.54
C VAL A 376 1.77 -20.93 13.93
N ASN A 377 2.30 -21.86 14.72
CA ASN A 377 2.79 -21.61 16.08
C ASN A 377 1.74 -20.99 17.03
N GLY A 378 0.49 -21.43 16.91
CA GLY A 378 -0.62 -20.95 17.75
C GLY A 378 -1.15 -19.58 17.35
N ALA A 379 -0.78 -19.05 16.18
CA ALA A 379 -1.42 -17.86 15.64
C ALA A 379 -2.94 -18.04 15.57
N PHE A 380 -3.69 -16.95 15.76
CA PHE A 380 -5.12 -16.95 15.49
C PHE A 380 -5.61 -15.56 15.08
N PHE A 381 -6.68 -15.54 14.29
CA PHE A 381 -7.34 -14.33 13.83
C PHE A 381 -8.71 -14.24 14.49
N VAL A 382 -9.03 -13.09 15.09
CA VAL A 382 -10.37 -12.81 15.63
C VAL A 382 -11.17 -12.03 14.58
N PRO A 383 -12.15 -12.65 13.88
CA PRO A 383 -12.98 -11.97 12.88
C PRO A 383 -14.11 -11.15 13.51
N SER A 384 -14.71 -10.24 12.74
CA SER A 384 -15.85 -9.41 13.15
C SER A 384 -16.69 -8.96 11.95
N GLY A 385 -17.89 -8.41 12.23
CA GLY A 385 -18.76 -7.82 11.22
C GLY A 385 -19.68 -8.81 10.50
N ALA A 386 -20.36 -8.31 9.46
CA ALA A 386 -21.38 -9.08 8.74
C ALA A 386 -20.76 -10.25 7.94
N GLY A 387 -21.44 -11.40 7.96
CA GLY A 387 -21.05 -12.58 7.21
C GLY A 387 -20.15 -13.57 7.97
N LEU A 388 -20.01 -13.44 9.29
CA LEU A 388 -19.34 -14.42 10.16
C LEU A 388 -19.88 -15.85 9.95
N GLU A 389 -21.20 -16.04 9.99
CA GLU A 389 -21.84 -17.36 9.79
C GLU A 389 -21.50 -17.97 8.42
N ALA A 390 -21.52 -17.16 7.36
CA ALA A 390 -21.15 -17.60 6.00
C ALA A 390 -19.65 -17.88 5.86
N THR A 391 -18.82 -17.15 6.61
CA THR A 391 -17.36 -17.32 6.62
C THR A 391 -16.98 -18.61 7.35
N TYR A 392 -17.63 -18.93 8.48
CA TYR A 392 -17.44 -20.23 9.16
C TYR A 392 -17.85 -21.41 8.26
N ALA A 393 -19.02 -21.34 7.61
CA ALA A 393 -19.47 -22.39 6.68
C ALA A 393 -18.54 -22.54 5.45
N LYS A 394 -17.93 -21.45 4.97
CA LYS A 394 -16.95 -21.47 3.87
C LYS A 394 -15.58 -21.98 4.32
N ALA A 395 -15.14 -21.64 5.54
CA ALA A 395 -13.89 -22.11 6.12
C ALA A 395 -13.90 -23.63 6.36
N GLU A 396 -15.04 -24.21 6.75
CA GLU A 396 -15.20 -25.67 6.87
C GLU A 396 -15.18 -26.41 5.52
N SER A 397 -15.54 -25.74 4.41
CA SER A 397 -15.64 -26.35 3.08
C SER A 397 -14.41 -26.14 2.18
N LEU A 398 -13.46 -25.29 2.60
CA LEU A 398 -12.20 -25.05 1.89
C LEU A 398 -11.06 -25.79 2.57
N ASN A 399 -10.39 -26.68 1.84
CA ASN A 399 -9.11 -27.20 2.30
C ASN A 399 -8.14 -26.02 2.50
N PRO A 400 -7.45 -25.92 3.64
CA PRO A 400 -6.45 -24.88 3.86
C PRO A 400 -5.42 -24.91 2.72
N LYS A 401 -5.05 -23.73 2.21
CA LYS A 401 -3.96 -23.61 1.24
C LYS A 401 -2.69 -24.20 1.89
N SER A 402 -1.84 -24.88 1.14
CA SER A 402 -0.62 -25.46 1.70
C SER A 402 0.42 -24.37 1.99
N ALA A 403 1.20 -24.53 3.06
CA ALA A 403 2.30 -23.61 3.38
C ALA A 403 3.30 -23.50 2.22
N ALA A 404 3.56 -24.61 1.52
CA ALA A 404 4.41 -24.66 0.33
C ALA A 404 3.90 -23.79 -0.83
N LEU A 405 2.59 -23.52 -0.91
CA LEU A 405 2.07 -22.58 -1.91
C LEU A 405 2.50 -21.15 -1.57
N ILE A 406 2.44 -20.75 -0.30
CA ILE A 406 2.86 -19.41 0.13
C ILE A 406 4.35 -19.24 -0.09
N ASP A 407 5.16 -20.22 0.31
CA ASP A 407 6.61 -20.21 0.04
C ASP A 407 6.89 -19.94 -1.44
N ARG A 408 6.18 -20.61 -2.36
CA ARG A 408 6.35 -20.41 -3.80
C ARG A 408 5.84 -19.04 -4.29
N LEU A 409 4.74 -18.54 -3.74
CA LEU A 409 4.17 -17.24 -4.16
C LEU A 409 5.03 -16.05 -3.72
N THR A 410 5.72 -16.15 -2.59
CA THR A 410 6.52 -15.08 -1.98
C THR A 410 8.03 -15.33 -2.08
N MET A 411 8.48 -16.39 -2.76
CA MET A 411 9.91 -16.77 -2.81
C MET A 411 10.83 -15.66 -3.35
N ASN A 412 10.31 -14.81 -4.25
CA ASN A 412 11.06 -13.72 -4.86
C ASN A 412 10.77 -12.35 -4.20
N ALA A 413 10.12 -12.31 -3.03
CA ALA A 413 9.77 -11.06 -2.38
C ALA A 413 11.01 -10.24 -1.98
N GLY A 414 10.98 -8.95 -2.28
CA GLY A 414 12.11 -8.03 -2.18
C GLY A 414 12.69 -7.69 -3.55
N VAL A 415 13.89 -7.11 -3.55
CA VAL A 415 14.59 -6.79 -4.79
C VAL A 415 15.05 -8.06 -5.52
N LEU A 416 15.02 -8.00 -6.84
CA LEU A 416 15.50 -9.00 -7.76
C LEU A 416 17.03 -8.92 -7.93
N GLY A 417 17.68 -10.08 -8.01
CA GLY A 417 19.13 -10.23 -8.11
C GLY A 417 19.87 -10.05 -6.77
N GLY A 418 19.15 -10.00 -5.64
CA GLY A 418 19.74 -9.93 -4.30
C GLY A 418 20.20 -11.29 -3.76
N PRO A 419 20.82 -11.35 -2.56
CA PRO A 419 21.34 -12.60 -1.97
C PRO A 419 20.32 -13.74 -1.86
N ARG A 420 19.01 -13.43 -1.77
CA ARG A 420 17.94 -14.44 -1.76
C ARG A 420 17.71 -15.10 -3.13
N ASP A 421 18.02 -14.42 -4.23
CA ASP A 421 17.89 -14.97 -5.58
C ASP A 421 19.07 -15.88 -5.96
N ASN A 422 20.19 -15.78 -5.23
CA ASN A 422 21.41 -16.56 -5.50
C ASN A 422 21.31 -18.05 -5.12
N ASP A 423 20.22 -18.48 -4.50
CA ASP A 423 19.94 -19.90 -4.23
C ASP A 423 19.16 -20.58 -5.38
N MET A 424 18.73 -19.80 -6.39
CA MET A 424 18.21 -20.31 -7.65
C MET A 424 19.35 -20.35 -8.68
N GLY A 425 20.00 -21.51 -8.75
CA GLY A 425 21.15 -21.77 -9.61
C GLY A 425 20.95 -21.24 -11.03
N THR A 426 21.71 -20.20 -11.37
CA THR A 426 22.08 -19.90 -12.75
C THR A 426 22.95 -21.07 -13.24
N GLY A 427 22.31 -22.05 -13.88
CA GLY A 427 23.00 -23.10 -14.61
C GLY A 427 23.79 -22.49 -15.76
N TYR A 428 25.04 -22.14 -15.50
CA TYR A 428 26.05 -21.94 -16.53
C TYR A 428 26.86 -23.24 -16.62
N SER A 429 26.70 -23.94 -17.74
CA SER A 429 27.54 -25.07 -18.11
C SER A 429 29.00 -24.62 -18.20
N GLY A 430 29.78 -24.97 -17.18
CA GLY A 430 31.22 -24.74 -17.10
C GLY A 430 31.94 -26.04 -16.76
N VAL A 431 32.65 -26.56 -17.75
CA VAL A 431 33.48 -27.76 -17.73
C VAL A 431 34.29 -27.89 -16.43
N SER A 432 34.03 -28.96 -15.66
CA SER A 432 34.84 -29.34 -14.49
C SER A 432 36.13 -30.02 -14.95
N ASN A 433 37.25 -29.29 -14.89
CA ASN A 433 38.58 -29.88 -14.79
C ASN A 433 38.99 -29.90 -13.32
N GLY A 434 39.38 -31.08 -12.84
CA GLY A 434 39.76 -31.33 -11.45
C GLY A 434 41.01 -30.56 -11.02
N GLY A 435 41.02 -30.18 -9.75
CA GLY A 435 42.18 -29.55 -9.11
C GLY A 435 41.93 -29.35 -7.61
N THR A 436 42.36 -30.33 -6.83
CA THR A 436 42.50 -30.30 -5.37
C THR A 436 43.40 -29.15 -4.94
N GLY A 437 42.96 -28.33 -3.98
CA GLY A 437 43.77 -27.23 -3.45
C GLY A 437 43.17 -26.65 -2.17
N THR A 438 43.62 -27.16 -1.03
CA THR A 438 43.43 -26.61 0.32
C THR A 438 44.08 -25.24 0.47
N THR A 439 43.39 -24.26 1.03
CA THR A 439 44.01 -23.23 1.89
C THR A 439 42.98 -22.53 2.77
N ALA A 440 43.29 -22.54 4.07
CA ALA A 440 42.60 -21.83 5.14
C ALA A 440 42.79 -20.31 5.03
N TYR A 441 41.80 -19.54 5.47
CA TYR A 441 42.01 -18.17 5.96
C TYR A 441 41.22 -17.92 7.24
N SER A 442 41.98 -17.48 8.23
CA SER A 442 41.70 -17.08 9.60
C SER A 442 40.75 -15.90 9.71
N GLY A 443 39.75 -16.02 10.59
CA GLY A 443 38.99 -14.87 11.10
C GLY A 443 39.69 -14.17 12.26
N PRO A 444 39.39 -12.88 12.50
CA PRO A 444 39.55 -12.29 13.81
C PRO A 444 38.17 -12.09 14.47
N GLY A 445 38.01 -12.66 15.65
CA GLY A 445 36.93 -12.33 16.56
C GLY A 445 37.15 -10.97 17.21
N TYR A 446 36.06 -10.22 17.33
CA TYR A 446 35.87 -9.14 18.29
C TYR A 446 34.51 -9.46 18.92
N GLY A 447 34.36 -9.72 20.22
CA GLY A 447 34.87 -8.93 21.33
C GLY A 447 33.65 -8.28 21.97
N SER A 448 33.03 -9.00 22.91
CA SER A 448 31.89 -8.54 23.70
C SER A 448 32.26 -7.26 24.46
N LEU A 449 31.60 -6.16 24.11
CA LEU A 449 31.60 -4.92 24.89
C LEU A 449 30.15 -4.59 25.21
N GLY A 450 29.79 -4.86 26.46
CA GLY A 450 28.50 -4.52 27.04
C GLY A 450 28.30 -3.02 27.08
N MET A 451 27.15 -2.57 26.59
CA MET A 451 26.63 -1.24 26.86
C MET A 451 25.65 -1.36 28.03
N ALA A 452 26.06 -0.81 29.16
CA ALA A 452 25.26 -0.70 30.37
C ALA A 452 24.04 0.18 30.11
N PHE A 453 22.85 -0.33 30.42
CA PHE A 453 21.62 0.44 30.51
C PHE A 453 21.72 1.37 31.73
N ALA A 454 21.81 2.68 31.47
CA ALA A 454 21.56 3.69 32.50
C ALA A 454 20.06 3.86 32.65
N SER A 455 19.54 3.39 33.77
CA SER A 455 18.19 3.59 34.27
C SER A 455 17.98 5.05 34.69
N GLY A 456 17.31 5.83 33.84
CA GLY A 456 16.74 7.13 34.20
C GLY A 456 15.26 6.97 34.53
N ALA A 457 14.91 7.12 35.81
CA ALA A 457 13.52 7.12 36.28
C ALA A 457 12.71 8.30 35.70
N PRO A 458 11.39 8.15 35.51
CA PRO A 458 10.53 9.19 34.94
C PRO A 458 10.31 10.35 35.93
N SER A 459 10.43 11.57 35.42
CA SER A 459 10.05 12.81 36.12
C SER A 459 8.51 12.93 36.27
N PRO A 460 8.01 13.51 37.37
CA PRO A 460 6.59 13.50 37.74
C PRO A 460 5.73 14.48 36.92
N PRO A 461 4.39 14.31 36.90
CA PRO A 461 3.51 15.12 36.09
C PRO A 461 3.32 16.52 36.68
N SER A 462 3.55 17.54 35.87
CA SER A 462 3.18 18.92 36.18
C SER A 462 1.67 19.09 36.04
N HIS A 463 0.98 19.18 37.17
CA HIS A 463 -0.33 19.78 37.27
C HIS A 463 -0.23 21.29 36.95
N CYS A 464 -0.93 21.75 35.92
CA CYS A 464 -1.44 23.11 35.89
C CYS A 464 -2.76 23.17 35.12
N CYS A 465 -3.82 23.47 35.88
CA CYS A 465 -5.16 23.95 35.57
C CYS A 465 -5.55 24.11 34.08
N SER A 466 -6.64 23.51 33.59
CA SER A 466 -8.03 23.79 34.01
C SER A 466 -8.38 25.28 33.96
N LEU A 467 -8.47 25.90 32.79
CA LEU A 467 -9.31 27.08 32.53
C LEU A 467 -9.24 27.44 31.03
N LEU A 468 -10.06 26.80 30.19
CA LEU A 468 -10.32 27.28 28.82
C LEU A 468 -11.65 26.73 28.24
N ILE A 469 -12.60 26.39 29.12
CA ILE A 469 -14.00 26.08 28.75
C ILE A 469 -14.87 27.15 29.41
N LEU A 470 -14.96 28.33 28.80
CA LEU A 470 -15.97 29.37 29.06
C LEU A 470 -15.68 30.59 28.17
N CYS A 471 -15.73 30.45 26.84
CA CYS A 471 -15.74 31.60 25.93
C CYS A 471 -16.31 31.32 24.53
N SER A 472 -17.14 30.28 24.36
CA SER A 472 -17.81 30.00 23.07
C SER A 472 -19.34 29.99 23.15
N SER A 473 -19.94 30.20 24.34
CA SER A 473 -21.39 30.21 24.54
C SER A 473 -22.02 31.61 24.69
N LEU A 474 -21.26 32.70 24.53
CA LEU A 474 -21.79 34.07 24.63
C LEU A 474 -21.92 34.82 23.29
N LEU A 475 -21.57 34.18 22.17
CA LEU A 475 -21.64 34.78 20.83
C LEU A 475 -22.83 34.30 19.97
N ILE A 476 -23.64 33.36 20.49
CA ILE A 476 -24.83 32.83 19.79
C ILE A 476 -26.13 33.45 20.34
N ALA A 477 -26.09 34.15 21.48
CA ALA A 477 -27.27 34.77 22.09
C ALA A 477 -27.50 36.26 21.68
N LEU A 478 -26.62 36.85 20.87
CA LEU A 478 -26.72 38.26 20.43
C LEU A 478 -27.12 38.45 18.96
N PHE A 479 -27.24 37.35 18.19
CA PHE A 479 -27.69 37.40 16.78
C PHE A 479 -29.16 37.01 16.58
N SER A 480 -29.84 36.55 17.63
CA SER A 480 -31.24 36.09 17.60
C SER A 480 -32.26 37.12 18.14
N LEU A 481 -31.84 38.37 18.38
CA LEU A 481 -32.69 39.46 18.89
C LEU A 481 -32.81 40.68 17.95
N LEU A 482 -32.31 40.60 16.71
CA LEU A 482 -32.32 41.72 15.75
C LEU A 482 -33.11 41.46 14.45
N SER A 483 -33.90 40.41 14.38
CA SER A 483 -34.68 40.07 13.18
C SER A 483 -36.12 39.66 13.50
N LEU A 484 -36.80 40.45 14.34
CA LEU A 484 -38.25 40.39 14.52
C LEU A 484 -38.80 41.81 14.79
N HIS A 485 -38.99 42.61 13.75
CA HIS A 485 -40.25 43.35 13.53
C HIS A 485 -40.25 44.11 12.19
N PRO A 486 -41.31 43.95 11.37
CA PRO A 486 -41.59 44.82 10.24
C PRO A 486 -42.55 45.95 10.68
N LEU A 487 -42.24 47.18 10.29
CA LEU A 487 -43.18 48.22 9.84
C LEU A 487 -42.39 49.37 9.21
#